data_AF-A0A015LZU3-F1
#
_entry.id   AF-A0A015LZU3-F1
#
_cell.length_a   1.000
_cell.length_b   1.000
_cell.length_c   1.000
_cell.angle_alpha   90.00
_cell.angle_beta   90.00
_cell.angle_gamma   90.00
#
_symmetry.space_group_name_H-M   'P 1'
#
loop_
_entity.id
_entity.type
_entity.pdbx_description
1 polymer ?
#
loop_
_entity_poly.entity_id
_entity_poly.type
_entity_poly.pdbx_seq_one_letter_code
_entity_poly.pdbx_strand_id
1 'polypeptide(L)'
;MLVNERTLEIPPSYDEQSREIENEKEPNSTVEELTFEPHIGTLLLPYRKVLEEMRSHHVEQESQRARHLSHMLKWSVVDHSLFNNFEFVISLPRPAINMSLLEFVLMENQNKRIHHAVLIMRSLISKEVVDNTNCGFKKWIATLCGFRTKENCCIIDIATTLTTIISVLLYSPTPCRGPGSKPSENHIKSQLWAKIFSDTFLIYSDDDIDVNWEYHHQIPGNGENGSARSDFAAVIFNSIDQQFPFFIVESETDGFSVHKDEVVVTAEAAFEYNRILTAAFYLSEDEVNSTRLHIGLINGTTIHLGLMRAIYDEEKGTLIYAYEENNITFKLHTGNQEVDVANALNLVAYLRTDVSQDGIALKALLNRKTNTIRNGKLMSALPRLPKRAVKSRPKSFTEFTPQAKRVRYTDNSLE
;
A
#
# COMPACT_ATOMS: atom_id res chain seq x y z
N MET A 1 11.84 -11.84 -71.81
CA MET A 1 12.48 -12.18 -70.52
C MET A 1 11.84 -11.32 -69.45
N LEU A 2 11.12 -11.97 -68.53
CA LEU A 2 10.48 -11.41 -67.34
C LEU A 2 11.53 -11.14 -66.26
N VAL A 3 11.57 -9.94 -65.67
CA VAL A 3 12.08 -9.56 -64.33
C VAL A 3 11.60 -8.13 -64.07
N ASN A 4 11.18 -7.64 -62.90
CA ASN A 4 10.58 -8.13 -61.66
C ASN A 4 10.29 -6.85 -60.84
N GLU A 5 9.24 -6.87 -60.04
CA GLU A 5 8.75 -5.74 -59.22
C GLU A 5 9.78 -5.24 -58.19
N ARG A 6 9.84 -3.92 -57.99
CA ARG A 6 9.98 -3.31 -56.65
C ARG A 6 9.20 -2.00 -56.58
N THR A 7 8.09 -2.08 -55.86
CA THR A 7 7.29 -0.99 -55.33
C THR A 7 8.15 -0.10 -54.43
N LEU A 8 8.20 1.19 -54.73
CA LEU A 8 8.65 2.23 -53.80
C LEU A 8 7.46 2.54 -52.88
N GLU A 9 7.45 1.94 -51.69
CA GLU A 9 6.53 2.36 -50.62
C GLU A 9 6.99 3.70 -50.06
N ILE A 10 6.25 4.76 -50.41
CA ILE A 10 6.23 6.02 -49.68
C ILE A 10 5.27 5.79 -48.51
N PRO A 11 5.69 5.92 -47.24
CA PRO A 11 4.78 5.77 -46.12
C PRO A 11 3.72 6.89 -46.16
N PRO A 12 2.43 6.59 -46.03
CA PRO A 12 1.40 7.62 -45.98
C PRO A 12 1.52 8.44 -44.69
N SER A 13 1.47 9.76 -44.89
CA SER A 13 1.25 10.80 -43.91
C SER A 13 0.08 10.45 -42.99
N TYR A 14 0.35 10.26 -41.70
CA TYR A 14 -0.68 10.17 -40.67
C TYR A 14 -1.06 11.58 -40.23
N ASP A 15 -2.03 12.17 -40.92
CA ASP A 15 -2.89 13.18 -40.32
C ASP A 15 -4.34 12.89 -40.69
N GLU A 16 -5.22 13.13 -39.71
CA GLU A 16 -6.69 13.12 -39.79
C GLU A 16 -7.38 11.75 -39.89
N GLN A 17 -7.26 10.93 -38.85
CA GLN A 17 -8.42 10.19 -38.36
C GLN A 17 -9.09 11.01 -37.25
N SER A 18 -10.13 11.70 -37.69
CA SER A 18 -11.21 12.31 -36.91
C SER A 18 -11.46 11.57 -35.60
N ARG A 19 -11.18 12.27 -34.50
CA ARG A 19 -11.68 11.94 -33.17
C ARG A 19 -13.21 11.98 -33.23
N GLU A 20 -13.84 10.81 -33.35
CA GLU A 20 -15.16 10.63 -32.78
C GLU A 20 -15.00 10.81 -31.28
N ILE A 21 -15.25 12.04 -30.82
CA ILE A 21 -15.63 12.29 -29.44
C ILE A 21 -16.96 11.55 -29.30
N GLU A 22 -16.92 10.32 -28.81
CA GLU A 22 -18.06 9.72 -28.14
C GLU A 22 -18.40 10.67 -26.99
N ASN A 23 -19.31 11.60 -27.27
CA ASN A 23 -20.09 12.26 -26.25
C ASN A 23 -20.83 11.12 -25.54
N GLU A 24 -20.23 10.60 -24.46
CA GLU A 24 -20.95 9.92 -23.42
C GLU A 24 -22.13 10.82 -23.07
N LYS A 25 -23.31 10.44 -23.55
CA LYS A 25 -24.58 10.95 -23.03
C LYS A 25 -24.46 10.87 -21.52
N GLU A 26 -24.56 12.01 -20.83
CA GLU A 26 -24.66 12.06 -19.37
C GLU A 26 -25.68 11.01 -18.94
N PRO A 27 -25.28 9.94 -18.23
CA PRO A 27 -26.25 8.99 -17.76
C PRO A 27 -27.08 9.68 -16.67
N ASN A 28 -28.40 9.60 -16.82
CA ASN A 28 -29.40 9.86 -15.79
C ASN A 28 -28.87 9.54 -14.38
N SER A 29 -29.17 10.39 -13.40
CA SER A 29 -28.73 10.30 -12.00
C SER A 29 -28.65 8.86 -11.49
N THR A 30 -27.45 8.28 -11.53
CA THR A 30 -27.19 6.90 -11.10
C THR A 30 -26.92 6.94 -9.61
N VAL A 31 -28.00 6.96 -8.82
CA VAL A 31 -27.92 6.61 -7.40
C VAL A 31 -27.57 5.13 -7.32
N GLU A 32 -26.47 4.81 -6.66
CA GLU A 32 -26.03 3.43 -6.45
C GLU A 32 -26.50 2.96 -5.07
N GLU A 33 -27.31 1.91 -5.05
CA GLU A 33 -27.87 1.36 -3.81
C GLU A 33 -26.93 0.31 -3.22
N LEU A 34 -26.56 0.50 -1.94
CA LEU A 34 -25.80 -0.47 -1.16
C LEU A 34 -26.72 -1.16 -0.16
N THR A 35 -26.80 -2.47 -0.30
CA THR A 35 -27.58 -3.34 0.56
C THR A 35 -26.68 -4.10 1.53
N PHE A 36 -27.04 -4.09 2.82
CA PHE A 36 -26.28 -4.78 3.87
C PHE A 36 -27.14 -5.85 4.53
N GLU A 37 -26.49 -6.90 5.02
CA GLU A 37 -27.14 -7.85 5.93
C GLU A 37 -27.57 -7.11 7.21
N PRO A 38 -28.75 -7.40 7.78
CA PRO A 38 -29.34 -6.56 8.83
C PRO A 38 -28.46 -6.31 10.06
N HIS A 39 -27.65 -7.29 10.46
CA HIS A 39 -26.73 -7.15 11.59
C HIS A 39 -25.55 -6.20 11.26
N ILE A 40 -24.98 -6.28 10.05
CA ILE A 40 -23.97 -5.32 9.56
C ILE A 40 -24.61 -3.93 9.38
N GLY A 41 -25.84 -3.89 8.87
CA GLY A 41 -26.58 -2.65 8.69
C GLY A 41 -26.74 -1.90 10.01
N THR A 42 -27.15 -2.61 11.06
CA THR A 42 -27.28 -2.08 12.42
C THR A 42 -25.94 -1.58 12.97
N LEU A 43 -24.86 -2.34 12.79
CA LEU A 43 -23.51 -1.97 13.21
C LEU A 43 -23.03 -0.67 12.55
N LEU A 44 -23.36 -0.47 11.27
CA LEU A 44 -22.93 0.69 10.49
C LEU A 44 -23.81 1.94 10.68
N LEU A 45 -24.93 1.86 11.41
CA LEU A 45 -25.87 2.99 11.57
C LEU A 45 -25.20 4.30 12.04
N PRO A 46 -24.36 4.30 13.10
CA PRO A 46 -23.72 5.53 13.56
C PRO A 46 -22.79 6.13 12.50
N TYR A 47 -22.00 5.27 11.84
CA TYR A 47 -21.06 5.67 10.80
C TYR A 47 -21.77 6.25 9.57
N ARG A 48 -22.86 5.64 9.13
CA ARG A 48 -23.65 6.15 8.00
C ARG A 48 -24.24 7.52 8.29
N LYS A 49 -24.70 7.77 9.52
CA LYS A 49 -25.19 9.09 9.93
C LYS A 49 -24.09 10.16 9.81
N VAL A 50 -22.87 9.83 10.27
CA VAL A 50 -21.70 10.73 10.11
C VAL A 50 -21.42 11.00 8.63
N LEU A 51 -21.46 9.98 7.77
CA LEU A 51 -21.25 10.17 6.33
C LEU A 51 -22.35 11.03 5.67
N GLU A 52 -23.61 10.89 6.10
CA GLU A 52 -24.70 11.74 5.61
C GLU A 52 -24.50 13.21 5.99
N GLU A 53 -24.10 13.46 7.24
CA GLU A 53 -23.77 14.80 7.73
C GLU A 53 -22.59 15.42 6.95
N MET A 54 -21.46 14.70 6.83
CA MET A 54 -20.29 15.15 6.07
C MET A 54 -20.60 15.40 4.59
N ARG A 55 -21.48 14.60 4.00
CA ARG A 55 -21.88 14.74 2.60
C ARG A 55 -22.67 16.02 2.34
N SER A 56 -23.44 16.47 3.34
CA SER A 56 -24.16 17.74 3.31
C SER A 56 -23.30 18.95 3.70
N HIS A 57 -22.02 18.73 3.99
CA HIS A 57 -21.11 19.78 4.43
C HIS A 57 -20.87 20.82 3.33
N HIS A 58 -20.74 22.08 3.73
CA HIS A 58 -20.57 23.22 2.82
C HIS A 58 -19.19 23.27 2.16
N VAL A 59 -18.21 22.53 2.70
CA VAL A 59 -16.87 22.38 2.13
C VAL A 59 -16.85 21.18 1.18
N GLU A 60 -16.57 21.43 -0.10
CA GLU A 60 -16.59 20.39 -1.15
C GLU A 60 -15.60 19.25 -0.87
N GLN A 61 -14.46 19.53 -0.23
CA GLN A 61 -13.47 18.52 0.18
C GLN A 61 -14.05 17.52 1.18
N GLU A 62 -14.77 17.98 2.21
CA GLU A 62 -15.44 17.12 3.18
C GLU A 62 -16.56 16.31 2.54
N SER A 63 -17.37 16.95 1.68
CA SER A 63 -18.41 16.25 0.92
C SER A 63 -17.84 15.21 -0.05
N GLN A 64 -16.66 15.47 -0.61
CA GLN A 64 -15.92 14.53 -1.45
C GLN A 64 -15.39 13.35 -0.64
N ARG A 65 -14.74 13.61 0.50
CA ARG A 65 -14.29 12.56 1.44
C ARG A 65 -15.45 11.66 1.83
N ALA A 66 -16.59 12.23 2.22
CA ALA A 66 -17.79 11.46 2.54
C ALA A 66 -18.23 10.53 1.39
N ARG A 67 -18.22 11.01 0.15
CA ARG A 67 -18.55 10.19 -1.03
C ARG A 67 -17.57 9.05 -1.27
N HIS A 68 -16.29 9.24 -0.99
CA HIS A 68 -15.28 8.19 -1.09
C HIS A 68 -15.44 7.14 0.00
N LEU A 69 -15.62 7.57 1.24
CA LEU A 69 -15.89 6.68 2.37
C LEU A 69 -17.20 5.89 2.19
N SER A 70 -18.23 6.53 1.63
CA SER A 70 -19.47 5.84 1.22
C SER A 70 -19.20 4.74 0.18
N HIS A 71 -18.24 4.95 -0.71
CA HIS A 71 -17.90 4.00 -1.76
C HIS A 71 -17.10 2.80 -1.22
N MET A 72 -16.19 3.03 -0.25
CA MET A 72 -15.42 1.98 0.42
C MET A 72 -16.30 0.93 1.11
N LEU A 73 -17.49 1.32 1.58
CA LEU A 73 -18.46 0.41 2.18
C LEU A 73 -18.90 -0.75 1.27
N LYS A 74 -18.73 -0.65 -0.05
CA LYS A 74 -18.94 -1.78 -0.98
C LYS A 74 -18.06 -2.99 -0.65
N TRP A 75 -16.87 -2.74 -0.11
CA TRP A 75 -15.93 -3.77 0.30
C TRP A 75 -15.99 -4.03 1.81
N SER A 76 -17.06 -3.59 2.47
CA SER A 76 -17.22 -3.63 3.94
C SER A 76 -16.07 -2.92 4.68
N VAL A 77 -15.50 -1.88 4.04
CA VAL A 77 -14.43 -1.06 4.63
C VAL A 77 -15.01 0.23 5.18
N VAL A 78 -14.65 0.58 6.42
CA VAL A 78 -14.97 1.82 7.11
C VAL A 78 -13.70 2.62 7.42
N ASP A 79 -13.81 3.94 7.52
CA ASP A 79 -12.76 4.79 8.08
C ASP A 79 -12.69 4.55 9.60
N HIS A 80 -11.51 4.15 10.06
CA HIS A 80 -11.24 3.81 11.46
C HIS A 80 -11.54 4.97 12.41
N SER A 81 -11.14 6.20 12.04
CA SER A 81 -11.26 7.39 12.88
C SER A 81 -12.73 7.77 13.12
N LEU A 82 -13.58 7.57 12.12
CA LEU A 82 -15.00 7.89 12.20
C LEU A 82 -15.86 6.74 12.77
N PHE A 83 -15.38 5.50 12.70
CA PHE A 83 -16.17 4.33 13.10
C PHE A 83 -16.11 4.03 14.60
N ASN A 84 -14.93 4.05 15.23
CA ASN A 84 -14.79 3.53 16.61
C ASN A 84 -13.91 4.36 17.57
N ASN A 85 -13.39 5.54 17.17
CA ASN A 85 -12.67 6.48 18.05
C ASN A 85 -11.48 5.91 18.87
N PHE A 86 -10.91 4.77 18.52
CA PHE A 86 -9.70 4.28 19.19
C PHE A 86 -8.47 4.96 18.59
N GLU A 87 -7.63 5.59 19.42
CA GLU A 87 -6.34 6.11 18.95
C GLU A 87 -5.38 4.96 18.63
N PHE A 88 -4.81 5.00 17.43
CA PHE A 88 -3.72 4.13 17.06
C PHE A 88 -2.41 4.92 17.08
N VAL A 89 -1.49 4.49 17.96
CA VAL A 89 -0.16 5.08 18.05
C VAL A 89 0.84 4.09 17.46
N ILE A 90 1.23 4.31 16.20
CA ILE A 90 2.44 3.68 15.67
C ILE A 90 3.63 4.48 16.20
N SER A 91 4.45 3.84 17.03
CA SER A 91 5.77 4.39 17.37
C SER A 91 6.75 4.00 16.28
N LEU A 92 7.19 4.96 15.46
CA LEU A 92 8.23 4.70 14.47
C LEU A 92 9.51 4.20 15.17
N PRO A 93 10.10 3.08 14.73
CA PRO A 93 11.36 2.63 15.28
C PRO A 93 12.47 3.58 14.85
N ARG A 94 13.40 3.85 15.77
CA ARG A 94 14.60 4.60 15.41
C ARG A 94 15.55 3.69 14.63
N PRO A 95 15.99 4.06 13.41
CA PRO A 95 16.99 3.30 12.68
C PRO A 95 18.33 3.33 13.41
N ALA A 96 19.03 2.19 13.43
CA ALA A 96 20.32 2.03 14.07
C ALA A 96 21.31 1.37 13.09
N ILE A 97 22.49 1.96 12.93
CA ILE A 97 23.47 1.56 11.92
C ILE A 97 24.86 1.45 12.55
N ASN A 98 25.67 0.51 12.07
CA ASN A 98 27.09 0.43 12.43
C ASN A 98 27.87 1.49 11.64
N MET A 99 28.05 2.68 12.23
CA MET A 99 28.69 3.80 11.54
C MET A 99 30.14 3.50 11.20
N SER A 100 30.88 2.82 12.08
CA SER A 100 32.29 2.49 11.85
C SER A 100 32.47 1.61 10.61
N LEU A 101 31.59 0.62 10.43
CA LEU A 101 31.61 -0.26 9.26
C LEU A 101 31.12 0.47 8.00
N LEU A 102 30.08 1.29 8.10
CA LEU A 102 29.61 2.11 6.99
C LEU A 102 30.71 3.05 6.48
N GLU A 103 31.39 3.76 7.37
CA GLU A 103 32.50 4.64 7.02
C GLU A 103 33.63 3.90 6.31
N PHE A 104 34.01 2.72 6.81
CA PHE A 104 35.02 1.88 6.18
C PHE A 104 34.66 1.57 4.72
N VAL A 105 33.44 1.07 4.46
CA VAL A 105 32.95 0.72 3.12
C VAL A 105 32.85 1.94 2.18
N LEU A 106 32.44 3.10 2.71
CA LEU A 106 32.29 4.33 1.93
C LEU A 106 33.65 4.95 1.58
N MET A 107 34.63 4.89 2.48
CA MET A 107 35.96 5.47 2.30
C MET A 107 36.83 4.68 1.30
N GLU A 108 36.65 3.36 1.21
CA GLU A 108 37.33 2.54 0.19
C GLU A 108 36.95 2.93 -1.25
N ASN A 109 35.73 3.46 -1.46
CA ASN A 109 35.20 3.74 -2.80
C ASN A 109 35.58 5.12 -3.39
N GLN A 110 36.32 5.98 -2.67
CA GLN A 110 36.83 7.31 -3.09
C GLN A 110 35.86 8.26 -3.85
N ASN A 111 34.55 8.04 -3.81
CA ASN A 111 33.57 8.85 -4.53
C ASN A 111 33.16 10.06 -3.68
N LYS A 112 33.23 11.28 -4.25
CA LYS A 112 32.89 12.53 -3.55
C LYS A 112 31.44 12.58 -3.06
N ARG A 113 30.49 12.01 -3.81
CA ARG A 113 29.08 11.93 -3.40
C ARG A 113 28.90 10.97 -2.21
N ILE A 114 29.71 9.94 -2.15
CA ILE A 114 29.75 8.96 -1.06
C ILE A 114 30.39 9.55 0.21
N HIS A 115 31.39 10.43 0.08
CA HIS A 115 31.92 11.19 1.22
C HIS A 115 30.87 12.12 1.84
N HIS A 116 30.02 12.74 1.01
CA HIS A 116 28.92 13.57 1.51
C HIS A 116 27.92 12.75 2.35
N ALA A 117 27.65 11.49 1.95
CA ALA A 117 26.81 10.58 2.71
C ALA A 117 27.35 10.31 4.14
N VAL A 118 28.67 10.15 4.30
CA VAL A 118 29.28 9.99 5.63
C VAL A 118 28.99 11.20 6.53
N LEU A 119 29.10 12.42 5.99
CA LEU A 119 28.82 13.64 6.75
C LEU A 119 27.34 13.73 7.15
N ILE A 120 26.43 13.40 6.22
CA ILE A 120 25.00 13.30 6.52
C ILE A 120 24.77 12.31 7.65
N MET A 121 25.31 11.09 7.57
CA MET A 121 25.11 10.06 8.58
C MET A 121 25.67 10.45 9.95
N ARG A 122 26.85 11.08 10.01
CA ARG A 122 27.38 11.63 11.27
C ARG A 122 26.46 12.70 11.86
N SER A 123 25.92 13.58 11.02
CA SER A 123 24.97 14.60 11.44
C SER A 123 23.70 13.97 12.01
N LEU A 124 23.11 12.99 11.31
CA LEU A 124 21.93 12.26 11.77
C LEU A 124 22.15 11.55 13.11
N ILE A 125 23.33 10.96 13.31
CA ILE A 125 23.71 10.34 14.60
C ILE A 125 23.83 11.40 15.69
N SER A 126 24.50 12.52 15.41
CA SER A 126 24.65 13.61 16.39
C SER A 126 23.33 14.27 16.78
N LYS A 127 22.35 14.26 15.88
CA LYS A 127 20.98 14.76 16.10
C LYS A 127 20.06 13.70 16.72
N GLU A 128 20.57 12.51 17.02
CA GLU A 128 19.78 11.38 17.52
C GLU A 128 18.61 11.02 16.59
N VAL A 129 18.78 11.15 15.28
CA VAL A 129 17.80 10.67 14.29
C VAL A 129 18.07 9.20 13.95
N VAL A 130 19.35 8.82 13.93
CA VAL A 130 19.84 7.46 13.69
C VAL A 130 20.74 7.07 14.86
N ASP A 131 20.57 5.89 15.43
CA ASP A 131 21.48 5.41 16.48
C ASP A 131 22.73 4.75 15.89
N ASN A 132 23.87 4.90 16.58
CA ASN A 132 25.08 4.17 16.22
C ASN A 132 25.19 2.88 17.04
N THR A 133 25.18 1.73 16.36
CA THR A 133 25.36 0.45 17.05
C THR A 133 26.85 0.21 17.36
N ASN A 134 27.31 0.60 18.55
CA ASN A 134 28.62 0.16 19.04
C ASN A 134 28.62 -1.35 19.33
N CYS A 135 29.61 -2.05 18.77
CA CYS A 135 29.63 -3.49 18.59
C CYS A 135 29.52 -4.30 19.89
N GLY A 136 28.62 -5.29 19.87
CA GLY A 136 28.82 -6.55 20.56
C GLY A 136 28.28 -7.66 19.67
N PHE A 137 29.05 -8.72 19.46
CA PHE A 137 28.66 -9.93 18.70
C PHE A 137 27.29 -10.48 19.13
N LYS A 138 26.89 -10.26 20.39
CA LYS A 138 25.54 -10.56 20.93
C LYS A 138 24.42 -9.68 20.35
N LYS A 139 24.70 -8.40 20.05
CA LYS A 139 23.76 -7.46 19.43
C LYS A 139 23.56 -7.79 17.95
N TRP A 140 24.63 -8.26 17.27
CA TRP A 140 24.58 -8.80 15.90
C TRP A 140 23.81 -10.14 15.81
N ILE A 141 23.92 -11.04 16.79
CA ILE A 141 23.06 -12.24 16.86
C ILE A 141 21.60 -11.85 17.10
N ALA A 142 21.32 -10.80 17.89
CA ALA A 142 19.96 -10.25 17.99
C ALA A 142 19.48 -9.61 16.67
N THR A 143 20.40 -9.06 15.85
CA THR A 143 20.16 -8.56 14.49
C THR A 143 19.78 -9.67 13.51
N LEU A 144 20.37 -10.87 13.64
CA LEU A 144 20.03 -12.03 12.81
C LEU A 144 18.61 -12.57 13.09
N CYS A 145 18.06 -12.28 14.26
CA CYS A 145 16.74 -12.77 14.68
C CYS A 145 15.69 -11.66 14.86
N GLY A 146 15.96 -10.42 14.43
CA GLY A 146 15.00 -9.32 14.48
C GLY A 146 14.43 -9.03 15.88
N PHE A 147 15.14 -9.36 16.97
CA PHE A 147 14.60 -9.10 18.30
C PHE A 147 14.58 -7.60 18.58
N ARG A 148 13.37 -7.09 18.83
CA ARG A 148 13.14 -5.82 19.50
C ARG A 148 13.98 -5.80 20.77
N THR A 149 15.04 -4.98 20.80
CA THR A 149 15.64 -4.61 22.09
C THR A 149 14.59 -3.84 22.88
N LYS A 150 14.67 -3.80 24.22
CA LYS A 150 13.75 -2.98 25.04
C LYS A 150 13.73 -1.49 24.64
N GLU A 151 14.70 -1.06 23.84
CA GLU A 151 14.77 0.21 23.13
C GLU A 151 14.18 0.02 21.72
N ASN A 152 13.20 0.86 21.32
CA ASN A 152 12.50 0.88 20.01
C ASN A 152 13.44 1.16 18.81
N CYS A 153 14.50 0.37 18.63
CA CYS A 153 15.52 0.57 17.61
C CYS A 153 15.47 -0.56 16.57
N CYS A 154 15.51 -0.21 15.29
CA CYS A 154 15.66 -1.15 14.18
C CYS A 154 17.10 -1.13 13.67
N ILE A 155 17.81 -2.26 13.75
CA ILE A 155 19.17 -2.35 13.22
C ILE A 155 19.10 -2.61 11.71
N ILE A 156 19.63 -1.68 10.91
CA ILE A 156 19.70 -1.81 9.45
C ILE A 156 21.12 -2.25 9.09
N ASP A 157 21.22 -3.31 8.29
CA ASP A 157 22.49 -3.82 7.79
C ASP A 157 23.14 -2.82 6.81
N ILE A 158 24.45 -2.99 6.60
CA ILE A 158 25.24 -2.06 5.80
C ILE A 158 24.84 -2.09 4.32
N ALA A 159 24.42 -3.24 3.78
CA ALA A 159 24.06 -3.35 2.38
C ALA A 159 22.79 -2.53 2.09
N THR A 160 21.73 -2.72 2.88
CA THR A 160 20.51 -1.92 2.75
C THR A 160 20.72 -0.46 3.09
N THR A 161 21.54 -0.16 4.10
CA THR A 161 21.90 1.23 4.41
C THR A 161 22.53 1.91 3.19
N LEU A 162 23.51 1.27 2.58
CA LEU A 162 24.22 1.78 1.42
C LEU A 162 23.27 1.96 0.23
N THR A 163 22.46 0.95 -0.07
CA THR A 163 21.56 0.99 -1.22
C THR A 163 20.46 2.04 -1.04
N THR A 164 19.94 2.20 0.17
CA THR A 164 18.94 3.23 0.52
C THR A 164 19.53 4.63 0.35
N ILE A 165 20.70 4.89 0.93
CA ILE A 165 21.41 6.17 0.80
C ILE A 165 21.69 6.49 -0.67
N ILE A 166 22.21 5.51 -1.42
CA ILE A 166 22.51 5.70 -2.84
C ILE A 166 21.25 6.00 -3.64
N SER A 167 20.15 5.28 -3.39
CA SER A 167 18.88 5.47 -4.11
C SER A 167 18.35 6.89 -3.93
N VAL A 168 18.46 7.43 -2.72
CA VAL A 168 18.01 8.79 -2.41
C VAL A 168 18.98 9.85 -2.96
N LEU A 169 20.28 9.73 -2.69
CA LEU A 169 21.26 10.76 -3.04
C LEU A 169 21.54 10.85 -4.55
N LEU A 170 21.38 9.74 -5.28
CA LEU A 170 21.60 9.69 -6.72
C LEU A 170 20.31 9.77 -7.54
N TYR A 171 19.15 9.80 -6.90
CA TYR A 171 17.89 10.00 -7.60
C TYR A 171 17.93 11.32 -8.37
N SER A 172 17.73 11.23 -9.68
CA SER A 172 17.66 12.38 -10.56
C SER A 172 16.31 12.34 -11.29
N PRO A 173 15.41 13.29 -11.04
CA PRO A 173 14.13 13.36 -11.74
C PRO A 173 14.40 13.70 -13.21
N THR A 174 14.34 12.70 -14.10
CA THR A 174 14.49 12.91 -15.54
C THR A 174 13.13 13.24 -16.15
N PRO A 175 12.94 14.43 -16.75
CA PRO A 175 11.68 14.80 -17.39
C PRO A 175 11.35 13.86 -18.56
N CYS A 176 10.11 13.38 -18.65
CA CYS A 176 9.74 12.40 -19.68
C CYS A 176 9.14 13.01 -20.95
N ARG A 177 8.79 14.31 -20.95
CA ARG A 177 8.16 15.02 -22.08
C ARG A 177 8.81 16.39 -22.36
N GLY A 178 10.13 16.48 -22.16
CA GLY A 178 10.91 17.70 -22.39
C GLY A 178 11.14 18.55 -21.13
N PRO A 179 11.87 19.67 -21.26
CA PRO A 179 12.23 20.54 -20.13
C PRO A 179 10.99 21.06 -19.39
N GLY A 180 10.97 20.91 -18.06
CA GLY A 180 9.86 21.34 -17.20
C GLY A 180 8.74 20.30 -17.01
N SER A 181 8.79 19.15 -17.70
CA SER A 181 7.87 18.05 -17.44
C SER A 181 8.26 17.24 -16.19
N LYS A 182 7.26 16.65 -15.52
CA LYS A 182 7.50 15.72 -14.41
C LYS A 182 8.13 14.41 -14.93
N PRO A 183 8.92 13.69 -14.11
CA PRO A 183 9.36 12.34 -14.45
C PRO A 183 8.15 11.40 -14.63
N SER A 184 8.32 10.36 -15.44
CA SER A 184 7.32 9.30 -15.55
C SER A 184 7.31 8.46 -14.28
N GLU A 185 6.15 7.96 -13.94
CA GLU A 185 5.96 7.04 -12.82
C GLU A 185 6.92 5.84 -12.90
N ASN A 186 7.07 5.22 -14.08
CA ASN A 186 8.02 4.12 -14.30
C ASN A 186 9.48 4.50 -14.01
N HIS A 187 9.89 5.74 -14.31
CA HIS A 187 11.23 6.23 -13.98
C HIS A 187 11.41 6.33 -12.46
N ILE A 188 10.40 6.86 -11.74
CA ILE A 188 10.45 6.99 -10.29
C ILE A 188 10.43 5.60 -9.61
N LYS A 189 9.54 4.72 -10.05
CA LYS A 189 9.46 3.33 -9.59
C LYS A 189 10.81 2.64 -9.72
N SER A 190 11.40 2.64 -10.92
CA SER A 190 12.66 1.94 -11.19
C SER A 190 13.88 2.53 -10.48
N GLN A 191 14.00 3.86 -10.37
CA GLN A 191 15.19 4.48 -9.78
C GLN A 191 15.16 4.62 -8.26
N LEU A 192 13.97 4.68 -7.65
CA LEU A 192 13.81 4.95 -6.22
C LEU A 192 13.15 3.80 -5.48
N TRP A 193 11.87 3.53 -5.78
CA TRP A 193 11.06 2.60 -5.00
C TRP A 193 11.46 1.15 -5.17
N ALA A 194 11.82 0.75 -6.38
CA ALA A 194 12.17 -0.63 -6.70
C ALA A 194 13.31 -1.15 -5.84
N LYS A 195 14.35 -0.31 -5.69
CA LYS A 195 15.52 -0.67 -4.93
C LYS A 195 15.25 -0.67 -3.42
N ILE A 196 14.58 0.38 -2.92
CA ILE A 196 14.26 0.50 -1.50
C ILE A 196 13.40 -0.69 -1.04
N PHE A 197 12.31 -1.01 -1.74
CA PHE A 197 11.45 -2.12 -1.32
C PHE A 197 12.12 -3.48 -1.44
N SER A 198 12.80 -3.75 -2.56
CA SER A 198 13.47 -5.03 -2.76
C SER A 198 14.53 -5.28 -1.67
N ASP A 199 15.40 -4.30 -1.41
CA ASP A 199 16.46 -4.44 -0.40
C ASP A 199 15.92 -4.43 1.05
N THR A 200 14.72 -3.92 1.25
CA THR A 200 14.08 -3.91 2.57
C THR A 200 13.57 -5.30 2.94
N PHE A 201 12.89 -5.98 2.01
CA PHE A 201 12.20 -7.25 2.26
C PHE A 201 13.04 -8.50 1.95
N LEU A 202 13.92 -8.46 0.93
CA LEU A 202 14.69 -9.64 0.47
C LEU A 202 15.89 -10.03 1.37
N ILE A 203 16.21 -9.23 2.40
CA ILE A 203 17.35 -9.52 3.29
C ILE A 203 17.02 -10.54 4.40
N TYR A 204 15.74 -10.86 4.61
CA TYR A 204 15.40 -12.02 5.43
C TYR A 204 15.83 -13.28 4.66
N SER A 205 16.99 -13.83 5.05
CA SER A 205 17.68 -14.93 4.39
C SER A 205 17.04 -16.31 4.60
N ASP A 206 15.82 -16.36 5.14
CA ASP A 206 14.97 -17.53 5.19
C ASP A 206 13.71 -17.18 4.40
N ASP A 207 13.26 -18.07 3.51
CA ASP A 207 12.21 -17.95 2.48
C ASP A 207 10.81 -17.49 2.97
N ASP A 208 10.77 -16.41 3.74
CA ASP A 208 9.61 -15.95 4.49
C ASP A 208 8.81 -14.92 3.73
N ILE A 209 9.50 -13.99 3.06
CA ILE A 209 8.91 -12.87 2.35
C ILE A 209 9.49 -12.82 0.94
N ASP A 210 8.61 -12.70 -0.05
CA ASP A 210 8.97 -12.42 -1.44
C ASP A 210 8.33 -11.09 -1.89
N VAL A 211 8.86 -10.53 -2.97
CA VAL A 211 8.42 -9.24 -3.49
C VAL A 211 7.99 -9.37 -4.94
N ASN A 212 6.77 -8.90 -5.22
CA ASN A 212 6.19 -8.93 -6.55
C ASN A 212 6.00 -7.52 -7.07
N TRP A 213 6.60 -7.23 -8.22
CA TRP A 213 6.22 -6.08 -9.04
C TRP A 213 5.05 -6.49 -9.92
N GLU A 214 4.00 -5.67 -9.94
CA GLU A 214 2.77 -5.94 -10.69
C GLU A 214 2.00 -7.17 -10.16
N TYR A 215 1.73 -7.20 -8.84
CA TYR A 215 1.03 -8.32 -8.19
C TYR A 215 -0.43 -8.44 -8.64
N HIS A 216 -0.83 -9.64 -9.05
CA HIS A 216 -2.20 -9.92 -9.48
C HIS A 216 -3.07 -10.41 -8.32
N HIS A 217 -4.12 -9.64 -8.02
CA HIS A 217 -5.07 -9.96 -6.94
C HIS A 217 -6.06 -11.04 -7.37
N GLN A 218 -6.36 -11.96 -6.46
CA GLN A 218 -7.35 -13.02 -6.73
C GLN A 218 -8.76 -12.55 -6.40
N ILE A 219 -9.40 -11.89 -7.36
CA ILE A 219 -10.79 -11.44 -7.27
C ILE A 219 -11.72 -12.49 -7.91
N PRO A 220 -12.78 -12.98 -7.22
CA PRO A 220 -13.67 -13.98 -7.78
C PRO A 220 -14.52 -13.44 -8.94
N GLY A 221 -14.31 -13.93 -10.16
CA GLY A 221 -15.21 -13.69 -11.30
C GLY A 221 -14.52 -13.51 -12.65
N ASN A 222 -14.62 -14.54 -13.49
CA ASN A 222 -14.23 -14.68 -14.91
C ASN A 222 -12.78 -14.35 -15.29
N GLY A 223 -12.12 -15.38 -15.86
CA GLY A 223 -10.87 -15.25 -16.59
C GLY A 223 -10.90 -14.05 -17.54
N GLU A 224 -9.77 -13.34 -17.55
CA GLU A 224 -9.41 -12.23 -18.43
C GLU A 224 -9.95 -10.82 -18.11
N ASN A 225 -10.97 -10.63 -17.24
CA ASN A 225 -11.51 -9.28 -16.96
C ASN A 225 -11.71 -8.91 -15.47
N GLY A 226 -11.48 -9.84 -14.54
CA GLY A 226 -11.76 -9.66 -13.11
C GLY A 226 -10.55 -9.38 -12.23
N SER A 227 -9.31 -9.50 -12.72
CA SER A 227 -8.11 -9.30 -11.91
C SER A 227 -7.81 -7.81 -11.70
N ALA A 228 -7.52 -7.45 -10.46
CA ALA A 228 -6.88 -6.18 -10.14
C ALA A 228 -5.36 -6.38 -10.09
N ARG A 229 -4.59 -5.29 -10.14
CA ARG A 229 -3.13 -5.38 -10.20
C ARG A 229 -2.52 -4.20 -9.44
N SER A 230 -1.94 -4.49 -8.30
CA SER A 230 -1.11 -3.53 -7.59
C SER A 230 0.26 -3.40 -8.22
N ASP A 231 0.84 -2.21 -8.12
CA ASP A 231 2.20 -1.94 -8.59
C ASP A 231 3.28 -2.73 -7.85
N PHE A 232 3.12 -2.90 -6.54
CA PHE A 232 4.04 -3.65 -5.71
C PHE A 232 3.31 -4.38 -4.59
N ALA A 233 3.75 -5.59 -4.28
CA ALA A 233 3.35 -6.28 -3.07
C ALA A 233 4.51 -7.03 -2.43
N ALA A 234 4.59 -6.99 -1.10
CA ALA A 234 5.34 -7.97 -0.34
C ALA A 234 4.39 -9.12 0.06
N VAL A 235 4.82 -10.35 -0.22
CA VAL A 235 4.00 -11.55 -0.07
C VAL A 235 4.67 -12.58 0.83
N ILE A 236 3.85 -13.38 1.48
CA ILE A 236 4.24 -14.57 2.25
C ILE A 236 3.64 -15.81 1.59
N PHE A 237 4.25 -16.97 1.83
CA PHE A 237 3.75 -18.25 1.35
C PHE A 237 3.15 -19.08 2.50
N ASN A 238 2.04 -19.75 2.21
CA ASN A 238 1.55 -20.84 3.05
C ASN A 238 2.25 -22.16 2.70
N SER A 239 1.87 -23.24 3.39
CA SER A 239 2.55 -24.54 3.32
C SER A 239 2.33 -25.30 2.01
N ILE A 240 1.54 -24.74 1.10
CA ILE A 240 1.25 -25.27 -0.23
C ILE A 240 1.64 -24.26 -1.33
N ASP A 241 2.56 -23.35 -1.01
CA ASP A 241 3.15 -22.35 -1.91
C ASP A 241 2.15 -21.36 -2.52
N GLN A 242 1.00 -21.14 -1.86
CA GLN A 242 0.11 -20.04 -2.22
C GLN A 242 0.62 -18.74 -1.63
N GLN A 243 0.71 -17.71 -2.47
CA GLN A 243 1.11 -16.36 -2.10
C GLN A 243 -0.03 -15.61 -1.43
N PHE A 244 0.28 -14.80 -0.41
CA PHE A 244 -0.64 -13.86 0.23
C PHE A 244 0.08 -12.54 0.50
N PRO A 245 -0.44 -11.39 0.03
CA PRO A 245 0.18 -10.11 0.29
C PRO A 245 -0.11 -9.65 1.72
N PHE A 246 0.90 -9.10 2.39
CA PHE A 246 0.76 -8.42 3.69
C PHE A 246 1.14 -6.94 3.62
N PHE A 247 1.70 -6.51 2.49
CA PHE A 247 1.94 -5.11 2.14
C PHE A 247 1.60 -4.91 0.67
N ILE A 248 0.74 -3.95 0.37
CA ILE A 248 0.25 -3.66 -0.98
C ILE A 248 0.51 -2.18 -1.26
N VAL A 249 1.09 -1.86 -2.43
CA VAL A 249 1.40 -0.49 -2.79
C VAL A 249 0.90 -0.18 -4.20
N GLU A 250 0.23 0.97 -4.31
CA GLU A 250 -0.22 1.53 -5.58
C GLU A 250 0.41 2.90 -5.80
N SER A 251 0.81 3.20 -7.05
CA SER A 251 1.33 4.51 -7.41
C SER A 251 0.24 5.36 -8.03
N GLU A 252 0.11 6.58 -7.51
CA GLU A 252 -0.85 7.54 -8.00
C GLU A 252 -0.51 7.98 -9.42
N THR A 253 -1.48 7.84 -10.32
CA THR A 253 -1.31 8.33 -11.68
C THR A 253 -1.46 9.86 -11.71
N ASP A 254 -0.47 10.56 -12.27
CA ASP A 254 -0.47 12.01 -12.52
C ASP A 254 -0.52 12.95 -11.29
N GLY A 255 -0.50 12.44 -10.04
CA GLY A 255 -0.25 13.21 -8.83
C GLY A 255 -1.30 14.26 -8.44
N PHE A 256 -2.57 14.06 -8.83
CA PHE A 256 -3.66 15.01 -8.57
C PHE A 256 -4.93 14.41 -7.93
N SER A 257 -4.91 13.15 -7.46
CA SER A 257 -6.10 12.63 -6.76
C SER A 257 -5.81 11.43 -5.87
N VAL A 258 -5.31 11.71 -4.66
CA VAL A 258 -5.12 10.76 -3.55
C VAL A 258 -6.28 9.78 -3.45
N HIS A 259 -7.51 10.30 -3.52
CA HIS A 259 -8.71 9.51 -3.26
C HIS A 259 -9.15 8.52 -4.35
N LYS A 260 -8.55 8.52 -5.54
CA LYS A 260 -8.96 7.60 -6.62
C LYS A 260 -8.28 6.25 -6.47
N ASP A 261 -6.97 6.29 -6.33
CA ASP A 261 -6.14 5.10 -6.21
C ASP A 261 -6.21 4.53 -4.78
N GLU A 262 -6.52 5.37 -3.79
CA GLU A 262 -6.87 4.95 -2.43
C GLU A 262 -8.05 3.96 -2.40
N VAL A 263 -9.14 4.23 -3.12
CA VAL A 263 -10.30 3.32 -3.18
C VAL A 263 -9.94 2.03 -3.91
N VAL A 264 -9.07 2.09 -4.92
CA VAL A 264 -8.59 0.91 -5.66
C VAL A 264 -7.79 0.02 -4.74
N VAL A 265 -6.72 0.55 -4.12
CA VAL A 265 -5.85 -0.23 -3.25
C VAL A 265 -6.58 -0.73 -2.00
N THR A 266 -7.54 0.03 -1.48
CA THR A 266 -8.40 -0.40 -0.36
C THR A 266 -9.29 -1.57 -0.77
N ALA A 267 -9.87 -1.53 -1.97
CA ALA A 267 -10.67 -2.64 -2.48
C ALA A 267 -9.80 -3.90 -2.70
N GLU A 268 -8.63 -3.75 -3.31
CA GLU A 268 -7.65 -4.83 -3.48
C GLU A 268 -7.25 -5.45 -2.14
N ALA A 269 -6.91 -4.62 -1.16
CA ALA A 269 -6.59 -5.04 0.19
C ALA A 269 -7.74 -5.83 0.84
N ALA A 270 -8.99 -5.36 0.73
CA ALA A 270 -10.14 -6.08 1.28
C ALA A 270 -10.32 -7.48 0.67
N PHE A 271 -10.10 -7.65 -0.65
CA PHE A 271 -10.15 -8.97 -1.29
C PHE A 271 -9.07 -9.90 -0.76
N GLU A 272 -7.84 -9.41 -0.68
CA GLU A 272 -6.70 -10.17 -0.20
C GLU A 272 -6.86 -10.54 1.27
N TYR A 273 -7.42 -9.63 2.07
CA TYR A 273 -7.73 -9.90 3.47
C TYR A 273 -8.79 -10.98 3.63
N ASN A 274 -9.88 -10.92 2.85
CA ASN A 274 -10.88 -11.99 2.75
C ASN A 274 -10.21 -13.33 2.41
N ARG A 275 -9.25 -13.33 1.47
CA ARG A 275 -8.53 -14.53 1.05
C ARG A 275 -7.65 -15.10 2.17
N ILE A 276 -6.94 -14.25 2.89
CA ILE A 276 -6.10 -14.63 4.05
C ILE A 276 -6.96 -15.28 5.14
N LEU A 277 -8.04 -14.63 5.55
CA LEU A 277 -8.94 -15.14 6.61
C LEU A 277 -9.66 -16.43 6.20
N THR A 278 -9.93 -16.59 4.90
CA THR A 278 -10.51 -17.83 4.35
C THR A 278 -9.51 -18.99 4.35
N ALA A 279 -8.24 -18.70 4.12
CA ALA A 279 -7.19 -19.70 3.98
C ALA A 279 -6.67 -20.21 5.33
N ALA A 280 -6.64 -19.35 6.35
CA ALA A 280 -6.16 -19.70 7.68
C ALA A 280 -7.08 -20.71 8.40
N PHE A 281 -6.48 -21.62 9.15
CA PHE A 281 -7.23 -22.64 9.90
C PHE A 281 -7.59 -22.14 11.31
N TYR A 282 -8.87 -22.29 11.65
CA TYR A 282 -9.43 -22.07 13.00
C TYR A 282 -8.89 -20.82 13.71
N LEU A 283 -9.19 -19.64 13.17
CA LEU A 283 -8.86 -18.36 13.81
C LEU A 283 -9.86 -18.03 14.92
N SER A 284 -9.36 -17.61 16.09
CA SER A 284 -10.17 -17.02 17.15
C SER A 284 -10.52 -15.56 16.86
N GLU A 285 -11.47 -15.00 17.61
CA GLU A 285 -11.81 -13.57 17.54
C GLU A 285 -10.59 -12.66 17.75
N ASP A 286 -9.83 -12.91 18.82
CA ASP A 286 -8.61 -12.15 19.14
C ASP A 286 -7.56 -12.24 18.03
N GLU A 287 -7.42 -13.41 17.41
CA GLU A 287 -6.47 -13.60 16.32
C GLU A 287 -6.88 -12.79 15.09
N VAL A 288 -8.14 -12.87 14.68
CA VAL A 288 -8.68 -12.07 13.57
C VAL A 288 -8.48 -10.58 13.83
N ASN A 289 -8.85 -10.10 15.02
CA ASN A 289 -8.74 -8.69 15.42
C ASN A 289 -7.29 -8.21 15.61
N SER A 290 -6.35 -9.13 15.79
CA SER A 290 -4.91 -8.81 15.86
C SER A 290 -4.25 -8.68 14.49
N THR A 291 -4.84 -9.27 13.44
CA THR A 291 -4.26 -9.23 12.09
C THR A 291 -4.27 -7.83 11.50
N ARG A 292 -3.33 -7.58 10.58
CA ARG A 292 -3.11 -6.28 9.95
C ARG A 292 -2.62 -6.48 8.52
N LEU A 293 -3.10 -5.63 7.61
CA LEU A 293 -2.63 -5.55 6.22
C LEU A 293 -2.17 -4.11 5.94
N HIS A 294 -0.92 -3.94 5.52
CA HIS A 294 -0.35 -2.62 5.26
C HIS A 294 -0.60 -2.18 3.82
N ILE A 295 -0.90 -0.91 3.65
CA ILE A 295 -1.23 -0.29 2.35
C ILE A 295 -0.29 0.90 2.15
N GLY A 296 0.25 1.07 0.94
CA GLY A 296 1.04 2.23 0.56
C GLY A 296 0.45 2.92 -0.67
N LEU A 297 0.43 4.25 -0.64
CA LEU A 297 0.09 5.09 -1.78
C LEU A 297 1.29 5.96 -2.13
N ILE A 298 1.86 5.75 -3.31
CA ILE A 298 3.03 6.49 -3.78
C ILE A 298 2.59 7.64 -4.68
N ASN A 299 2.94 8.87 -4.31
CA ASN A 299 2.86 10.04 -5.18
C ASN A 299 4.25 10.59 -5.46
N GLY A 300 4.81 10.20 -6.60
CA GLY A 300 6.17 10.55 -6.99
C GLY A 300 7.18 10.00 -5.97
N THR A 301 7.86 10.89 -5.25
CA THR A 301 8.87 10.54 -4.23
C THR A 301 8.32 10.54 -2.80
N THR A 302 6.99 10.55 -2.66
CA THR A 302 6.30 10.52 -1.37
C THR A 302 5.51 9.22 -1.27
N ILE A 303 5.53 8.58 -0.11
CA ILE A 303 4.64 7.47 0.21
C ILE A 303 3.79 7.83 1.42
N HIS A 304 2.48 7.61 1.29
CA HIS A 304 1.51 7.64 2.37
C HIS A 304 1.21 6.20 2.75
N LEU A 305 1.34 5.89 4.04
CA LEU A 305 1.09 4.55 4.54
C LEU A 305 -0.30 4.50 5.18
N GLY A 306 -0.99 3.39 5.02
CA GLY A 306 -2.25 3.08 5.66
C GLY A 306 -2.26 1.66 6.17
N LEU A 307 -3.26 1.34 6.98
CA LEU A 307 -3.41 0.04 7.60
C LEU A 307 -4.87 -0.39 7.52
N MET A 308 -5.09 -1.64 7.12
CA MET A 308 -6.38 -2.29 7.20
C MET A 308 -6.38 -3.32 8.32
N ARG A 309 -7.49 -3.39 9.08
CA ARG A 309 -7.74 -4.41 10.11
C ARG A 309 -9.11 -5.03 9.97
N ALA A 310 -9.24 -6.26 10.42
CA ALA A 310 -10.55 -6.85 10.67
C ALA A 310 -11.09 -6.39 12.03
N ILE A 311 -12.39 -6.11 12.07
CA ILE A 311 -13.19 -6.00 13.28
C ILE A 311 -14.22 -7.12 13.23
N TYR A 312 -13.94 -8.17 13.98
CA TYR A 312 -14.73 -9.38 14.07
C TYR A 312 -15.31 -9.52 15.47
N ASP A 313 -16.61 -9.77 15.51
CA ASP A 313 -17.37 -10.10 16.72
C ASP A 313 -17.99 -11.49 16.48
N GLU A 314 -17.44 -12.51 17.11
CA GLU A 314 -17.85 -13.91 16.88
C GLU A 314 -19.25 -14.18 17.44
N GLU A 315 -19.64 -13.49 18.52
CA GLU A 315 -20.96 -13.64 19.14
C GLU A 315 -22.06 -13.10 18.23
N LYS A 316 -21.83 -11.92 17.63
CA LYS A 316 -22.77 -11.29 16.68
C LYS A 316 -22.63 -11.82 15.26
N GLY A 317 -21.57 -12.56 14.96
CA GLY A 317 -21.28 -13.09 13.62
C GLY A 317 -21.00 -11.99 12.60
N THR A 318 -20.42 -10.86 13.02
CA THR A 318 -20.17 -9.71 12.16
C THR A 318 -18.69 -9.53 11.90
N LEU A 319 -18.29 -9.33 10.63
CA LEU A 319 -16.94 -8.95 10.26
C LEU A 319 -16.96 -7.77 9.29
N ILE A 320 -16.24 -6.71 9.65
CA ILE A 320 -15.98 -5.55 8.77
C ILE A 320 -14.49 -5.23 8.77
N TYR A 321 -14.07 -4.42 7.81
CA TYR A 321 -12.69 -3.93 7.72
C TYR A 321 -12.64 -2.47 8.14
N ALA A 322 -11.71 -2.12 9.02
CA ALA A 322 -11.39 -0.73 9.31
C ALA A 322 -10.11 -0.36 8.57
N TYR A 323 -10.19 0.69 7.75
CA TYR A 323 -9.04 1.32 7.12
C TYR A 323 -8.66 2.56 7.90
N GLU A 324 -7.40 2.64 8.25
CA GLU A 324 -6.78 3.80 8.84
C GLU A 324 -5.76 4.35 7.85
N GLU A 325 -6.04 5.53 7.32
CA GLU A 325 -5.01 6.33 6.66
C GLU A 325 -4.01 6.73 7.75
N ASN A 326 -2.85 6.08 7.81
CA ASN A 326 -1.90 6.37 8.87
C ASN A 326 -1.31 7.75 8.59
N ASN A 327 -1.10 8.55 9.64
CA ASN A 327 -0.37 9.82 9.55
C ASN A 327 1.13 9.65 9.19
N ILE A 328 1.57 8.44 8.81
CA ILE A 328 2.96 8.17 8.45
C ILE A 328 3.13 8.44 6.97
N THR A 329 3.81 9.55 6.68
CA THR A 329 4.19 9.95 5.34
C THR A 329 5.71 10.07 5.28
N PHE A 330 6.33 9.43 4.28
CA PHE A 330 7.75 9.59 4.02
C PHE A 330 7.96 10.28 2.68
N LYS A 331 8.66 11.41 2.71
CA LYS A 331 9.07 12.15 1.52
C LYS A 331 10.56 11.98 1.30
N LEU A 332 10.92 11.29 0.22
CA LEU A 332 12.30 10.90 -0.09
C LEU A 332 13.02 11.90 -1.02
N HIS A 333 12.34 12.98 -1.39
CA HIS A 333 12.93 14.07 -2.15
C HIS A 333 12.29 15.41 -1.76
N THR A 334 12.98 16.14 -0.87
CA THR A 334 12.58 17.46 -0.35
C THR A 334 13.49 18.58 -0.84
N GLY A 335 14.62 18.23 -1.46
CA GLY A 335 15.71 19.14 -1.77
C GLY A 335 16.73 19.28 -0.63
N ASN A 336 16.44 18.70 0.54
CA ASN A 336 17.39 18.56 1.64
C ASN A 336 17.83 17.10 1.77
N GLN A 337 19.04 16.81 1.31
CA GLN A 337 19.60 15.45 1.28
C GLN A 337 19.68 14.79 2.67
N GLU A 338 19.89 15.56 3.74
CA GLU A 338 19.92 15.02 5.10
C GLU A 338 18.53 14.54 5.55
N VAL A 339 17.49 15.33 5.27
CA VAL A 339 16.09 14.96 5.56
C VAL A 339 15.65 13.79 4.71
N ASP A 340 16.05 13.76 3.43
CA ASP A 340 15.68 12.70 2.49
C ASP A 340 16.28 11.36 2.92
N VAL A 341 17.56 11.34 3.33
CA VAL A 341 18.22 10.14 3.87
C VAL A 341 17.58 9.70 5.18
N ALA A 342 17.27 10.62 6.10
CA ALA A 342 16.59 10.30 7.35
C ALA A 342 15.21 9.64 7.11
N ASN A 343 14.40 10.23 6.23
CA ASN A 343 13.08 9.70 5.88
C ASN A 343 13.18 8.31 5.25
N ALA A 344 14.17 8.07 4.39
CA ALA A 344 14.36 6.77 3.78
C ALA A 344 14.79 5.70 4.80
N LEU A 345 15.68 6.02 5.73
CA LEU A 345 16.08 5.09 6.79
C LEU A 345 14.93 4.80 7.77
N ASN A 346 14.12 5.82 8.12
CA ASN A 346 12.92 5.63 8.93
C ASN A 346 11.87 4.76 8.22
N LEU A 347 11.68 4.94 6.91
CA LEU A 347 10.83 4.08 6.10
C LEU A 347 11.32 2.63 6.15
N VAL A 348 12.60 2.38 5.87
CA VAL A 348 13.19 1.03 5.93
C VAL A 348 13.02 0.42 7.31
N ALA A 349 13.25 1.19 8.37
CA ALA A 349 13.04 0.74 9.75
C ALA A 349 11.60 0.28 9.97
N TYR A 350 10.62 1.13 9.64
CA TYR A 350 9.19 0.83 9.77
C TYR A 350 8.78 -0.42 8.98
N LEU A 351 9.22 -0.54 7.73
CA LEU A 351 8.90 -1.69 6.88
C LEU A 351 9.48 -2.99 7.48
N ARG A 352 10.69 -2.96 8.04
CA ARG A 352 11.31 -4.15 8.64
C ARG A 352 10.73 -4.54 9.99
N THR A 353 10.24 -3.59 10.76
CA THR A 353 9.76 -3.87 12.13
C THR A 353 8.27 -4.11 12.17
N ASP A 354 7.48 -3.21 11.63
CA ASP A 354 6.03 -3.22 11.80
C ASP A 354 5.40 -4.05 10.68
N VAL A 355 5.77 -3.75 9.44
CA VAL A 355 5.18 -4.42 8.25
C VAL A 355 5.62 -5.88 8.16
N SER A 356 6.92 -6.18 8.26
CA SER A 356 7.40 -7.57 8.23
C SER A 356 6.94 -8.39 9.43
N GLN A 357 6.81 -7.81 10.63
CA GLN A 357 6.31 -8.54 11.80
C GLN A 357 4.85 -8.97 11.63
N ASP A 358 4.01 -8.08 11.09
CA ASP A 358 2.63 -8.40 10.76
C ASP A 358 2.57 -9.48 9.65
N GLY A 359 3.45 -9.40 8.64
CA GLY A 359 3.61 -10.44 7.62
C GLY A 359 4.00 -11.81 8.20
N ILE A 360 5.00 -11.86 9.08
CA ILE A 360 5.43 -13.10 9.75
C ILE A 360 4.31 -13.67 10.63
N ALA A 361 3.57 -12.81 11.33
CA ALA A 361 2.42 -13.23 12.12
C ALA A 361 1.33 -13.87 11.24
N LEU A 362 1.00 -13.25 10.11
CA LEU A 362 0.08 -13.83 9.11
C LEU A 362 0.60 -15.17 8.57
N LYS A 363 1.90 -15.27 8.27
CA LYS A 363 2.53 -16.52 7.83
C LYS A 363 2.37 -17.62 8.86
N ALA A 364 2.56 -17.32 10.14
CA ALA A 364 2.36 -18.29 11.23
C ALA A 364 0.91 -18.76 11.33
N LEU A 365 -0.07 -17.86 11.15
CA LEU A 365 -1.49 -18.22 11.12
C LEU A 365 -1.85 -19.11 9.93
N LEU A 366 -1.34 -18.78 8.73
CA LEU A 366 -1.60 -19.53 7.49
C LEU A 366 -0.94 -20.92 7.48
N ASN A 367 0.18 -21.10 8.20
CA ASN A 367 0.94 -22.35 8.26
C ASN A 367 0.60 -23.22 9.49
N ARG A 368 -0.42 -22.84 10.27
CA ARG A 368 -0.83 -23.57 11.47
C ARG A 368 -1.28 -25.00 11.10
N LYS A 369 -0.56 -25.99 11.64
CA LYS A 369 -0.94 -27.41 11.55
C LYS A 369 -1.96 -27.75 12.62
N THR A 370 -3.24 -27.61 12.30
CA THR A 370 -4.35 -28.08 13.15
C THR A 370 -5.30 -28.94 12.32
N ASN A 371 -6.06 -29.80 13.02
CA ASN A 371 -7.15 -30.59 12.44
C ASN A 371 -7.95 -29.74 11.45
N THR A 372 -8.25 -30.31 10.30
CA THR A 372 -8.67 -29.74 9.00
C THR A 372 -9.93 -28.86 8.99
N ILE A 373 -10.39 -28.36 10.12
CA ILE A 373 -11.67 -27.66 10.28
C ILE A 373 -11.43 -26.14 10.32
N ARG A 374 -12.08 -25.43 9.39
CA ARG A 374 -12.14 -23.96 9.40
C ARG A 374 -13.13 -23.46 10.48
N ASN A 375 -12.94 -22.24 10.98
CA ASN A 375 -13.92 -21.63 11.88
C ASN A 375 -15.20 -21.31 11.09
N GLY A 376 -16.23 -22.15 11.26
CA GLY A 376 -17.49 -22.02 10.50
C GLY A 376 -18.22 -20.69 10.73
N LYS A 377 -18.12 -20.11 11.94
CA LYS A 377 -18.70 -18.80 12.24
C LYS A 377 -17.98 -17.67 11.51
N LEU A 378 -16.64 -17.70 11.52
CA LEU A 378 -15.84 -16.75 10.75
C LEU A 378 -16.18 -16.85 9.26
N MET A 379 -16.26 -18.07 8.73
CA MET A 379 -16.60 -18.31 7.33
C MET A 379 -17.98 -17.75 6.95
N SER A 380 -18.96 -17.80 7.87
CA SER A 380 -20.27 -17.18 7.65
C SER A 380 -20.27 -15.65 7.80
N ALA A 381 -19.35 -15.11 8.60
CA ALA A 381 -19.25 -13.67 8.88
C ALA A 381 -18.45 -12.90 7.80
N LEU A 382 -17.65 -13.60 6.97
CA LEU A 382 -16.85 -12.98 5.93
C LEU A 382 -17.72 -12.12 4.98
N PRO A 383 -17.33 -10.87 4.71
CA PRO A 383 -18.13 -9.96 3.90
C PRO A 383 -18.20 -10.45 2.46
N ARG A 384 -19.39 -10.29 1.86
CA ARG A 384 -19.61 -10.57 0.44
C ARG A 384 -19.12 -9.40 -0.39
N LEU A 385 -17.88 -9.52 -0.88
CA LEU A 385 -17.26 -8.48 -1.71
C LEU A 385 -17.76 -8.54 -3.17
N PRO A 386 -17.75 -7.40 -3.89
CA PRO A 386 -18.08 -7.36 -5.32
C PRO A 386 -17.24 -8.35 -6.15
N LYS A 387 -17.76 -8.82 -7.28
CA LYS A 387 -17.05 -9.81 -8.14
C LYS A 387 -16.14 -9.17 -9.20
N ARG A 388 -15.89 -7.86 -9.11
CA ARG A 388 -15.15 -7.10 -10.11
C ARG A 388 -14.14 -6.21 -9.42
N ALA A 389 -12.95 -6.14 -10.01
CA ALA A 389 -11.94 -5.16 -9.65
C ALA A 389 -12.49 -3.73 -9.75
N VAL A 390 -12.05 -2.88 -8.82
CA VAL A 390 -12.20 -1.43 -8.99
C VAL A 390 -11.22 -1.00 -10.05
N LYS A 391 -11.71 -0.31 -11.07
CA LYS A 391 -10.85 0.30 -12.07
C LYS A 391 -10.48 1.71 -11.61
N SER A 392 -9.22 2.07 -11.76
CA SER A 392 -8.80 3.47 -11.70
C SER A 392 -9.62 4.28 -12.70
N ARG A 393 -10.10 5.46 -12.28
CA ARG A 393 -10.94 6.27 -13.17
C ARG A 393 -10.07 6.89 -14.26
N PRO A 394 -10.54 6.91 -15.53
CA PRO A 394 -9.84 7.62 -16.59
C PRO A 394 -9.71 9.10 -16.23
N LYS A 395 -8.70 9.74 -16.83
CA LYS A 395 -8.34 11.14 -16.61
C LYS A 395 -9.57 12.04 -16.64
N SER A 396 -9.96 12.57 -15.47
CA SER A 396 -11.04 13.54 -15.35
C SER A 396 -10.46 14.95 -15.39
N PHE A 397 -11.15 15.87 -16.08
CA PHE A 397 -10.84 17.31 -16.04
C PHE A 397 -11.15 17.94 -14.67
N THR A 398 -11.79 17.19 -13.76
CA THR A 398 -12.20 17.64 -12.43
C THR A 398 -11.54 16.79 -11.34
N GLU A 399 -11.11 17.43 -10.26
CA GLU A 399 -10.55 16.78 -9.06
C GLU A 399 -11.64 16.02 -8.27
N PHE A 400 -12.89 16.48 -8.35
CA PHE A 400 -14.02 15.94 -7.59
C PHE A 400 -14.81 14.87 -8.33
N THR A 401 -15.38 13.94 -7.57
CA THR A 401 -16.34 12.95 -8.06
C THR A 401 -17.62 13.72 -8.41
N PRO A 402 -18.29 13.45 -9.53
CA PRO A 402 -19.55 14.13 -9.82
C PRO A 402 -20.60 13.90 -8.72
N GLN A 403 -21.36 14.94 -8.37
CA GLN A 403 -22.41 14.86 -7.36
C GLN A 403 -23.52 13.85 -7.73
N ALA A 404 -23.65 13.44 -9.00
CA ALA A 404 -24.64 12.49 -9.48
C ALA A 404 -24.33 11.02 -9.12
N LYS A 405 -23.07 10.67 -8.80
CA LYS A 405 -22.65 9.31 -8.38
C LYS A 405 -22.90 9.10 -6.89
N ARG A 406 -24.16 9.21 -6.49
CA ARG A 406 -24.62 9.21 -5.10
C ARG A 406 -24.80 7.77 -4.61
N VAL A 407 -24.14 7.39 -3.51
CA VAL A 407 -24.48 6.14 -2.82
C VAL A 407 -25.73 6.36 -1.96
N ARG A 408 -26.69 5.45 -2.02
CA ARG A 408 -27.85 5.36 -1.12
C ARG A 408 -27.79 4.04 -0.37
N TYR A 409 -28.06 4.07 0.93
CA TYR A 409 -28.05 2.89 1.77
C TYR A 409 -29.45 2.30 1.86
N THR A 410 -29.54 0.98 1.74
CA THR A 410 -30.76 0.21 1.97
C THR A 410 -30.42 -0.88 2.97
N ASP A 411 -31.12 -0.91 4.10
CA ASP A 411 -31.02 -2.03 5.02
C ASP A 411 -32.02 -3.10 4.63
N ASN A 412 -31.57 -4.34 4.54
CA ASN A 412 -32.48 -5.48 4.53
C ASN A 412 -32.98 -5.71 5.96
N SER A 413 -33.70 -4.74 6.53
CA SER A 413 -34.33 -4.88 7.84
C SER A 413 -35.85 -4.92 7.67
N LEU A 414 -36.39 -6.13 7.85
CA LEU A 414 -37.79 -6.46 8.15
C LEU A 414 -38.84 -6.05 7.10
N GLU A 415 -39.11 -6.96 6.16
CA GLU A 415 -40.50 -7.40 5.96
C GLU A 415 -40.84 -8.48 6.98
#